data_AF-A0A2T2YT86-F1
#
_entry.id   AF-A0A2T2YT86-F1
#
_cell.length_a   1.000
_cell.length_b   1.000
_cell.length_c   1.000
_cell.angle_alpha   90.00
_cell.angle_beta   90.00
_cell.angle_gamma   90.00
#
_symmetry.space_group_name_H-M   'P 1'
#
loop_
_entity.id
_entity.type
_entity.pdbx_description
1 polymer ?
#
loop_
_entity_poly.entity_id
_entity_poly.type
_entity_poly.pdbx_seq_one_letter_code
_entity_poly.pdbx_strand_id
1 'polypeptide(L)'
;MAGGGAASNRGHLDGRLASTNIPAFSPVSSKFRVPLDANDGAHSGTTHQHPPRRRTRQPIRDLSAIAKQLSERDWVILRSVAEHRFLTVRHIESLHFGDLTPGSGRRKAQRALAKLRQLRVLNNLTHRVGGLAGGSDGMVHYVDDIGQRLLRRESGAVARRRFHTPTERFLDHQLGIATAHVALVEASRHGQLELLKCDIEPVAWRDYVGIGGARLTLKPDLYAETAYPPGSEYVDAAFIEIDMGTESIPTLIRKCHEYEAYWRQGAEQEKNEGVFPLVVWSITAETPSKAERRRDALGRAIDKDRRLRPELFRIIAPEQLPELLQKGGEL
;
A
#
# COMPACT_ATOMS: atom_id res chain seq x y z
N MET A 1 -21.90 -41.11 34.88
CA MET A 1 -20.98 -40.00 35.19
C MET A 1 -20.34 -39.55 33.90
N ALA A 2 -20.60 -38.31 33.49
CA ALA A 2 -20.04 -37.71 32.30
C ALA A 2 -18.65 -37.13 32.62
N GLY A 3 -17.64 -37.43 31.80
CA GLY A 3 -16.32 -36.82 31.86
C GLY A 3 -15.93 -36.38 30.45
N GLY A 4 -16.23 -35.11 30.13
CA GLY A 4 -15.86 -34.48 28.87
C GLY A 4 -14.39 -34.07 28.88
N GLY A 5 -13.61 -34.62 27.97
CA GLY A 5 -12.24 -34.17 27.68
C GLY A 5 -12.30 -32.94 26.77
N ALA A 6 -11.87 -31.80 27.27
CA ALA A 6 -11.69 -30.58 26.49
C ALA A 6 -10.50 -30.75 25.53
N ALA A 7 -10.79 -30.80 24.23
CA ALA A 7 -9.78 -30.74 23.17
C ALA A 7 -9.16 -29.34 23.14
N SER A 8 -7.86 -29.27 23.44
CA SER A 8 -7.03 -28.07 23.26
C SER A 8 -6.80 -27.85 21.76
N ASN A 9 -7.54 -26.91 21.18
CA ASN A 9 -7.37 -26.51 19.78
C ASN A 9 -6.19 -25.53 19.67
N ARG A 10 -4.97 -26.04 19.52
CA ARG A 10 -3.80 -25.26 19.10
C ARG A 10 -3.90 -25.03 17.59
N GLY A 11 -4.41 -23.85 17.19
CA GLY A 11 -4.37 -23.43 15.79
C GLY A 11 -2.92 -23.35 15.30
N HIS A 12 -2.64 -24.08 14.22
CA HIS A 12 -1.34 -24.18 13.57
C HIS A 12 -1.03 -22.84 12.88
N LEU A 13 0.04 -22.16 13.30
CA LEU A 13 0.43 -20.83 12.80
C LEU A 13 1.35 -20.89 11.56
N ASP A 14 1.77 -22.08 11.13
CA ASP A 14 2.74 -22.30 10.05
C ASP A 14 2.10 -22.93 8.79
N GLY A 15 0.83 -22.62 8.54
CA GLY A 15 0.08 -23.23 7.44
C GLY A 15 0.40 -22.61 6.08
N ARG A 16 1.34 -23.21 5.34
CA ARG A 16 1.47 -23.01 3.90
C ARG A 16 0.18 -23.42 3.19
N LEU A 17 -0.44 -22.53 2.41
CA LEU A 17 -1.73 -22.76 1.75
C LEU A 17 -1.57 -23.43 0.37
N ALA A 18 -2.30 -24.50 0.07
CA ALA A 18 -2.30 -25.09 -1.27
C ALA A 18 -3.04 -24.19 -2.29
N SER A 19 -2.48 -24.04 -3.49
CA SER A 19 -2.96 -23.14 -4.53
C SER A 19 -4.25 -23.68 -5.13
N THR A 20 -5.37 -22.98 -4.93
CA THR A 20 -6.55 -23.15 -5.77
C THR A 20 -6.36 -22.37 -7.06
N ASN A 21 -6.09 -23.08 -8.16
CA ASN A 21 -6.02 -22.54 -9.51
C ASN A 21 -7.28 -21.70 -9.85
N ILE A 22 -7.15 -20.38 -9.77
CA ILE A 22 -8.09 -19.42 -10.35
C ILE A 22 -7.28 -18.53 -11.30
N PRO A 23 -7.61 -18.48 -12.60
CA PRO A 23 -6.92 -17.59 -13.52
C PRO A 23 -7.21 -16.14 -13.13
N ALA A 24 -6.19 -15.39 -12.71
CA ALA A 24 -6.31 -13.99 -12.36
C ALA A 24 -6.32 -13.13 -13.63
N PHE A 25 -7.49 -13.01 -14.26
CA PHE A 25 -7.92 -11.82 -15.00
C PHE A 25 -9.44 -11.83 -15.12
N SER A 26 -10.12 -10.95 -14.40
CA SER A 26 -11.36 -10.31 -14.87
C SER A 26 -11.77 -9.11 -14.00
N PRO A 27 -12.51 -8.14 -14.58
CA PRO A 27 -12.55 -6.77 -14.09
C PRO A 27 -13.77 -6.45 -13.19
N VAL A 28 -13.57 -5.42 -12.35
CA VAL A 28 -14.57 -4.47 -11.81
C VAL A 28 -15.60 -4.97 -10.79
N SER A 29 -15.59 -4.36 -9.60
CA SER A 29 -16.74 -3.61 -9.04
C SER A 29 -16.37 -3.01 -7.67
N SER A 30 -15.90 -1.76 -7.65
CA SER A 30 -15.68 -1.02 -6.41
C SER A 30 -16.85 -0.07 -6.14
N LYS A 31 -17.80 -0.51 -5.31
CA LYS A 31 -18.76 0.38 -4.66
C LYS A 31 -18.03 1.16 -3.56
N PHE A 32 -17.49 2.33 -3.89
CA PHE A 32 -16.96 3.25 -2.89
C PHE A 32 -18.10 3.84 -2.05
N ARG A 33 -18.12 3.57 -0.74
CA ARG A 33 -18.92 4.32 0.24
C ARG A 33 -17.96 5.14 1.09
N VAL A 34 -18.16 6.46 1.10
CA VAL A 34 -17.39 7.41 1.91
C VAL A 34 -18.15 7.64 3.22
N PRO A 35 -17.52 7.50 4.40
CA PRO A 35 -18.08 8.03 5.64
C PRO A 35 -17.96 9.56 5.64
N LEU A 36 -19.10 10.24 5.75
CA LEU A 36 -19.19 11.64 6.13
C LEU A 36 -18.94 11.73 7.63
N ASP A 37 -17.99 12.56 8.05
CA ASP A 37 -17.97 13.11 9.40
C ASP A 37 -18.26 14.61 9.37
N ALA A 38 -18.93 15.02 10.45
CA ALA A 38 -19.77 16.18 10.59
C ALA A 38 -19.04 17.42 11.12
N ASN A 39 -19.71 18.56 10.87
CA ASN A 39 -19.64 19.87 11.49
C ASN A 39 -18.57 20.16 12.56
N ASP A 40 -17.90 21.30 12.37
CA ASP A 40 -17.74 22.30 13.42
C ASP A 40 -17.97 23.69 12.82
N GLY A 41 -18.93 24.42 13.40
CA GLY A 41 -19.34 25.75 12.98
C GLY A 41 -18.66 26.85 13.80
N ALA A 42 -18.37 27.98 13.16
CA ALA A 42 -18.35 29.29 13.82
C ALA A 42 -18.46 30.44 12.81
N HIS A 43 -19.54 31.18 13.01
CA HIS A 43 -19.99 32.54 12.69
C HIS A 43 -19.34 33.47 11.63
N SER A 44 -20.29 34.16 11.00
CA SER A 44 -20.25 35.18 9.96
C SER A 44 -19.50 36.46 10.33
N GLY A 45 -18.69 36.94 9.39
CA GLY A 45 -18.17 38.30 9.34
C GLY A 45 -18.26 38.84 7.91
N THR A 46 -18.95 39.96 7.75
CA THR A 46 -19.30 40.65 6.51
C THR A 46 -18.08 41.27 5.80
N THR A 47 -17.75 40.80 4.60
CA THR A 47 -16.86 41.50 3.65
C THR A 47 -17.48 41.45 2.25
N HIS A 48 -17.57 42.64 1.65
CA HIS A 48 -18.22 42.92 0.37
C HIS A 48 -17.80 41.97 -0.77
N GLN A 49 -18.80 41.35 -1.41
CA GLN A 49 -18.59 40.46 -2.57
C GLN A 49 -18.29 41.29 -3.82
N HIS A 50 -17.05 41.23 -4.30
CA HIS A 50 -16.76 41.49 -5.71
C HIS A 50 -17.22 40.28 -6.55
N PRO A 51 -17.93 40.48 -7.67
CA PRO A 51 -18.38 39.38 -8.50
C PRO A 51 -17.16 38.59 -8.99
N PRO A 52 -17.09 37.26 -8.76
CA PRO A 52 -15.95 36.49 -9.20
C PRO A 52 -15.88 36.56 -10.72
N ARG A 53 -14.76 37.08 -11.24
CA ARG A 53 -14.38 36.99 -12.65
C ARG A 53 -14.72 35.60 -13.15
N ARG A 54 -15.68 35.50 -14.08
CA ARG A 54 -16.05 34.26 -14.77
C ARG A 54 -14.75 33.62 -15.28
N ARG A 55 -14.29 32.56 -14.61
CA ARG A 55 -13.22 31.71 -15.11
C ARG A 55 -13.70 31.19 -16.46
N THR A 56 -13.04 31.60 -17.52
CA THR A 56 -13.23 31.06 -18.87
C THR A 56 -13.17 29.54 -18.76
N ARG A 57 -14.30 28.87 -18.99
CA ARG A 57 -14.36 27.41 -19.01
C ARG A 57 -13.49 26.97 -20.18
N GLN A 58 -12.26 26.54 -19.90
CA GLN A 58 -11.42 25.94 -20.93
C GLN A 58 -12.16 24.71 -21.49
N PRO A 59 -12.19 24.52 -22.82
CA PRO A 59 -12.83 23.38 -23.43
C PRO A 59 -12.30 22.08 -22.83
N ILE A 60 -13.18 21.08 -22.74
CA ILE A 60 -12.77 19.70 -22.49
C ILE A 60 -11.71 19.39 -23.55
N ARG A 61 -10.43 19.32 -23.17
CA ARG A 61 -9.45 18.58 -24.00
C ARG A 61 -10.13 17.25 -24.28
N ASP A 62 -10.30 16.88 -25.55
CA ASP A 62 -10.97 15.64 -25.92
C ASP A 62 -10.27 14.49 -25.19
N LEU A 63 -10.90 14.01 -24.11
CA LEU A 63 -10.34 12.96 -23.26
C LEU A 63 -10.15 11.68 -24.07
N SER A 64 -10.94 11.49 -25.12
CA SER A 64 -10.81 10.37 -26.06
C SER A 64 -9.56 10.54 -26.91
N ALA A 65 -9.24 11.75 -27.38
CA ALA A 65 -8.00 12.03 -28.11
C ALA A 65 -6.76 11.83 -27.23
N ILE A 66 -6.81 12.23 -25.95
CA ILE A 66 -5.70 11.96 -25.02
C ILE A 66 -5.58 10.46 -24.74
N ALA A 67 -6.68 9.77 -24.46
CA ALA A 67 -6.69 8.33 -24.25
C ALA A 67 -6.06 7.57 -25.42
N LYS A 68 -6.36 7.97 -26.67
CA LYS A 68 -5.77 7.40 -27.90
C LYS A 68 -4.26 7.64 -28.03
N GLN A 69 -3.70 8.64 -27.35
CA GLN A 69 -2.25 8.90 -27.35
C GLN A 69 -1.50 8.08 -26.29
N LEU A 70 -2.19 7.49 -25.32
CA LEU A 70 -1.58 6.68 -24.28
C LEU A 70 -1.37 5.25 -24.80
N SER A 71 -0.14 4.77 -24.69
CA SER A 71 0.16 3.35 -24.88
C SER A 71 -0.34 2.52 -23.71
N GLU A 72 -0.38 1.19 -23.86
CA GLU A 72 -0.70 0.29 -22.74
C GLU A 72 0.22 0.54 -21.53
N ARG A 73 1.52 0.75 -21.77
CA ARG A 73 2.47 1.05 -20.70
C ARG A 73 2.19 2.38 -20.02
N ASP A 74 1.76 3.39 -20.78
CA ASP A 74 1.36 4.69 -20.21
C ASP A 74 0.14 4.55 -19.29
N TRP A 75 -0.84 3.72 -19.67
CA TRP A 75 -2.01 3.41 -18.83
C TRP A 75 -1.61 2.65 -17.56
N VAL A 76 -0.75 1.64 -17.67
CA VAL A 76 -0.26 0.88 -16.52
C VAL A 76 0.49 1.82 -15.55
N ILE A 77 1.37 2.69 -16.04
CA ILE A 77 2.03 3.71 -15.21
C ILE A 77 1.02 4.62 -14.51
N LEU A 78 0.01 5.12 -15.25
CA LEU A 78 -1.05 5.96 -14.66
C LEU A 78 -1.78 5.23 -13.52
N ARG A 79 -2.14 3.96 -13.70
CA ARG A 79 -2.81 3.15 -12.67
C ARG A 79 -1.91 2.93 -11.46
N SER A 80 -0.63 2.59 -11.66
CA SER A 80 0.31 2.41 -10.54
C SER A 80 0.56 3.69 -9.75
N VAL A 81 0.65 4.86 -10.40
CA VAL A 81 0.73 6.15 -9.69
C VAL A 81 -0.57 6.44 -8.94
N ALA A 82 -1.74 6.05 -9.48
CA ALA A 82 -3.02 6.25 -8.81
C ALA A 82 -3.18 5.37 -7.56
N GLU A 83 -2.70 4.14 -7.63
CA GLU A 83 -2.70 3.15 -6.56
C GLU A 83 -1.79 3.58 -5.41
N HIS A 84 -0.54 3.95 -5.69
CA HIS A 84 0.43 4.38 -4.67
C HIS A 84 0.29 5.84 -4.25
N ARG A 85 -0.55 6.62 -4.95
CA ARG A 85 -0.70 8.09 -4.88
C ARG A 85 0.53 8.89 -5.32
N PHE A 86 1.73 8.44 -4.95
CA PHE A 86 3.01 9.05 -5.23
C PHE A 86 4.05 8.00 -5.63
N LEU A 87 4.77 8.25 -6.72
CA LEU A 87 5.89 7.40 -7.13
C LEU A 87 7.09 8.25 -7.58
N THR A 88 8.30 7.80 -7.29
CA THR A 88 9.52 8.40 -7.83
C THR A 88 9.79 7.89 -9.24
N VAL A 89 10.73 8.53 -9.96
CA VAL A 89 11.23 7.99 -11.24
C VAL A 89 11.82 6.59 -11.05
N ARG A 90 12.55 6.35 -9.95
CA ARG A 90 13.13 5.04 -9.63
C ARG A 90 12.06 3.97 -9.44
N HIS A 91 10.98 4.26 -8.71
CA HIS A 91 9.88 3.29 -8.55
C HIS A 91 9.26 2.94 -9.91
N ILE A 92 9.03 3.93 -10.77
CA ILE A 92 8.44 3.73 -12.10
C ILE A 92 9.37 2.93 -13.01
N GLU A 93 10.68 3.20 -12.93
CA GLU A 93 11.71 2.39 -13.61
C GLU A 93 11.63 0.93 -13.16
N SER A 94 11.71 0.66 -11.85
CA SER A 94 11.69 -0.69 -11.30
C SER A 94 10.38 -1.45 -11.58
N LEU A 95 9.22 -0.78 -11.57
CA LEU A 95 7.92 -1.42 -11.81
C LEU A 95 7.68 -1.72 -13.30
N HIS A 96 8.03 -0.80 -14.21
CA HIS A 96 7.55 -0.86 -15.61
C HIS A 96 8.65 -0.98 -16.67
N PHE A 97 9.91 -0.90 -16.25
CA PHE A 97 11.08 -0.97 -17.12
C PHE A 97 12.22 -1.80 -16.53
N GLY A 98 11.96 -2.57 -15.46
CA GLY A 98 12.96 -3.40 -14.78
C GLY A 98 13.44 -4.61 -15.60
N ASP A 99 12.80 -4.90 -16.73
CA ASP A 99 13.24 -5.87 -17.74
C ASP A 99 14.40 -5.35 -18.62
N LEU A 100 14.68 -4.05 -18.56
CA LEU A 100 15.70 -3.40 -19.38
C LEU A 100 16.98 -3.18 -18.58
N THR A 101 18.09 -2.96 -19.29
CA THR A 101 19.34 -2.52 -18.63
C THR A 101 19.10 -1.20 -17.89
N PRO A 102 19.72 -0.96 -16.72
CA PRO A 102 19.41 0.21 -15.88
C PRO A 102 19.46 1.55 -16.64
N GLY A 103 20.49 1.76 -17.47
CA GLY A 103 20.62 2.98 -18.28
C GLY A 103 19.54 3.13 -19.36
N SER A 104 18.99 2.03 -19.88
CA SER A 104 17.89 2.03 -20.84
C SER A 104 16.54 2.21 -20.14
N GLY A 105 16.31 1.48 -19.05
CA GLY A 105 15.11 1.54 -18.21
C GLY A 105 14.85 2.95 -17.74
N ARG A 106 15.84 3.59 -17.10
CA ARG A 106 15.76 4.99 -16.67
C ARG A 106 15.38 5.97 -17.78
N ARG A 107 16.06 5.89 -18.93
CA ARG A 107 15.77 6.79 -20.06
C ARG A 107 14.35 6.60 -20.59
N LYS A 108 13.87 5.36 -20.68
CA LYS A 108 12.49 5.09 -21.11
C LYS A 108 11.47 5.56 -20.08
N ALA A 109 11.72 5.34 -18.78
CA ALA A 109 10.87 5.84 -17.69
C ALA A 109 10.76 7.37 -17.72
N GLN A 110 11.88 8.08 -17.84
CA GLN A 110 11.90 9.54 -17.93
C GLN A 110 11.15 10.07 -19.16
N ARG A 111 11.31 9.41 -20.32
CA ARG A 111 10.57 9.76 -21.55
C ARG A 111 9.06 9.57 -21.38
N ALA A 112 8.62 8.45 -20.81
CA ALA A 112 7.21 8.20 -20.51
C ALA A 112 6.65 9.24 -19.54
N LEU A 113 7.38 9.55 -18.47
CA LEU A 113 6.99 10.56 -17.48
C LEU A 113 6.96 11.99 -18.06
N ALA A 114 7.88 12.33 -18.96
CA ALA A 114 7.84 13.62 -19.66
C ALA A 114 6.59 13.73 -20.54
N LYS A 115 6.28 12.69 -21.32
CA LYS A 115 5.06 12.61 -22.15
C LYS A 115 3.79 12.73 -21.29
N LEU A 116 3.66 11.93 -20.24
CA LEU A 116 2.49 11.94 -19.35
C LEU A 116 2.29 13.30 -18.67
N ARG A 117 3.37 14.01 -18.33
CA ARG A 117 3.31 15.37 -17.78
C ARG A 117 2.88 16.41 -18.81
N GLN A 118 3.40 16.34 -20.05
CA GLN A 118 2.97 17.23 -21.14
C GLN A 118 1.46 17.09 -21.41
N LEU A 119 0.94 15.86 -21.34
CA LEU A 119 -0.49 15.58 -21.49
C LEU A 119 -1.34 15.95 -20.27
N ARG A 120 -0.73 16.42 -19.16
CA ARG A 120 -1.39 16.70 -17.87
C ARG A 120 -2.06 15.47 -17.25
N VAL A 121 -1.57 14.28 -17.61
CA VAL A 121 -2.03 13.00 -17.06
C VAL A 121 -1.39 12.77 -15.70
N LEU A 122 -0.08 13.02 -15.62
CA LEU A 122 0.67 13.07 -14.37
C LEU A 122 1.21 14.50 -14.15
N ASN A 123 1.60 14.81 -12.93
CA ASN A 123 2.40 15.98 -12.59
C ASN A 123 3.49 15.58 -11.59
N ASN A 124 4.31 16.52 -11.14
CA ASN A 124 5.33 16.28 -10.13
C ASN A 124 5.20 17.27 -8.96
N LEU A 125 5.74 16.88 -7.81
CA LEU A 125 5.93 17.80 -6.69
C LEU A 125 7.08 18.75 -7.01
N THR A 126 6.84 20.06 -6.88
CA THR A 126 7.85 21.11 -7.13
C THR A 126 8.81 21.29 -5.96
N HIS A 127 8.38 20.95 -4.75
CA HIS A 127 9.18 21.05 -3.54
C HIS A 127 9.79 19.69 -3.18
N ARG A 128 11.09 19.73 -2.88
CA ARG A 128 11.78 18.64 -2.18
C ARG A 128 11.16 18.52 -0.80
N VAL A 129 10.81 17.29 -0.45
CA VAL A 129 10.48 16.88 0.90
C VAL A 129 11.60 15.92 1.28
N GLY A 130 12.29 16.17 2.39
CA GLY A 130 13.25 15.26 3.03
C GLY A 130 14.48 14.85 2.21
N GLY A 131 15.68 15.20 2.66
CA GLY A 131 16.91 14.92 1.94
C GLY A 131 17.31 13.43 1.91
N LEU A 132 17.49 12.87 0.71
CA LEU A 132 18.67 12.11 0.27
C LEU A 132 18.52 11.76 -1.22
N ALA A 133 19.52 12.17 -2.02
CA ALA A 133 19.71 12.03 -3.47
C ALA A 133 19.27 13.24 -4.34
N GLY A 134 20.25 14.09 -4.67
CA GLY A 134 20.13 15.08 -5.74
C GLY A 134 20.10 14.39 -7.11
N GLY A 135 19.04 14.62 -7.88
CA GLY A 135 18.92 14.14 -9.25
C GLY A 135 17.46 14.04 -9.71
N SER A 136 17.26 13.70 -10.98
CA SER A 136 15.94 13.39 -11.54
C SER A 136 15.26 12.19 -10.86
N ASP A 137 16.04 11.33 -10.22
CA ASP A 137 15.58 10.04 -9.69
C ASP A 137 14.68 10.21 -8.45
N GLY A 138 14.87 11.29 -7.68
CA GLY A 138 14.04 11.66 -6.53
C GLY A 138 12.80 12.50 -6.88
N MET A 139 12.53 12.75 -8.16
CA MET A 139 11.34 13.50 -8.57
C MET A 139 10.08 12.66 -8.32
N VAL A 140 9.20 13.17 -7.46
CA VAL A 140 7.95 12.51 -7.09
C VAL A 140 6.83 12.90 -8.04
N HIS A 141 6.12 11.92 -8.55
CA HIS A 141 5.00 12.03 -9.46
C HIS A 141 3.67 11.66 -8.81
N TYR A 142 2.61 12.36 -9.21
CA TYR A 142 1.23 12.09 -8.80
C TYR A 142 0.28 12.26 -10.00
N VAL A 143 -0.95 11.75 -9.88
CA VAL A 143 -1.97 11.85 -10.93
C VAL A 143 -2.56 13.26 -11.00
N ASP A 144 -2.44 13.91 -12.15
CA ASP A 144 -2.95 15.26 -12.41
C ASP A 144 -4.42 15.23 -12.91
N ASP A 145 -5.01 16.40 -13.11
CA ASP A 145 -6.43 16.59 -13.40
C ASP A 145 -6.94 15.79 -14.62
N ILE A 146 -6.15 15.63 -15.69
CA ILE A 146 -6.56 14.81 -16.84
C ILE A 146 -6.46 13.33 -16.51
N GLY A 147 -5.41 12.88 -15.83
CA GLY A 147 -5.28 11.49 -15.39
C GLY A 147 -6.42 11.06 -14.48
N GLN A 148 -6.81 11.92 -13.54
CA GLN A 148 -7.98 11.69 -12.68
C GLN A 148 -9.27 11.55 -13.49
N ARG A 149 -9.45 12.32 -14.57
CA ARG A 149 -10.63 12.20 -15.45
C ARG A 149 -10.62 10.91 -16.25
N LEU A 150 -9.46 10.51 -16.76
CA LEU A 150 -9.28 9.26 -17.50
C LEU A 150 -9.60 8.04 -16.62
N LEU A 151 -9.05 7.97 -15.42
CA LEU A 151 -9.33 6.89 -14.46
C LEU A 151 -10.80 6.84 -14.03
N ARG A 152 -11.47 7.98 -13.86
CA ARG A 152 -12.92 8.00 -13.57
C ARG A 152 -13.76 7.51 -14.74
N ARG A 153 -13.36 7.82 -15.98
CA ARG A 153 -14.05 7.31 -17.17
C ARG A 153 -13.88 5.79 -17.30
N GLU A 154 -12.71 5.27 -16.98
CA GLU A 154 -12.41 3.83 -16.98
C GLU A 154 -13.19 3.07 -15.89
N SER A 155 -13.20 3.58 -14.65
CA SER A 155 -13.84 2.93 -13.50
C SER A 155 -15.34 3.22 -13.35
N GLY A 156 -15.88 4.19 -14.07
CA GLY A 156 -17.23 4.72 -13.84
C GLY A 156 -17.38 5.52 -12.53
N ALA A 157 -16.29 5.82 -11.83
CA ALA A 157 -16.33 6.50 -10.55
C ALA A 157 -16.80 7.97 -10.70
N VAL A 158 -17.76 8.37 -9.85
CA VAL A 158 -18.36 9.71 -9.88
C VAL A 158 -17.55 10.72 -9.05
N ALA A 159 -16.90 10.27 -7.98
CA ALA A 159 -16.23 11.15 -7.02
C ALA A 159 -14.90 11.69 -7.56
N ARG A 160 -14.70 13.01 -7.50
CA ARG A 160 -13.42 13.66 -7.84
C ARG A 160 -12.49 13.62 -6.63
N ARG A 161 -11.33 12.98 -6.77
CA ARG A 161 -10.21 13.19 -5.85
C ARG A 161 -9.52 14.52 -6.20
N ARG A 162 -9.49 15.46 -5.24
CA ARG A 162 -8.71 16.69 -5.38
C ARG A 162 -7.28 16.42 -4.91
N PHE A 163 -6.32 16.94 -5.65
CA PHE A 163 -4.94 16.93 -5.21
C PHE A 163 -4.77 17.96 -4.07
N HIS A 164 -4.13 17.52 -2.99
CA HIS A 164 -3.68 18.36 -1.89
C HIS A 164 -2.19 18.10 -1.71
N THR A 165 -1.40 19.16 -1.50
CA THR A 165 0.02 19.01 -1.21
C THR A 165 0.19 18.17 0.06
N PRO A 166 0.93 17.05 0.01
CA PRO A 166 1.10 16.17 1.17
C PRO A 166 1.99 16.83 2.23
N THR A 167 1.82 16.43 3.49
CA THR A 167 2.83 16.68 4.52
C THR A 167 4.05 15.80 4.27
N GLU A 168 5.21 16.19 4.80
CA GLU A 168 6.45 15.42 4.65
C GLU A 168 6.31 13.99 5.14
N ARG A 169 5.85 13.83 6.38
CA ARG A 169 5.60 12.52 7.00
C ARG A 169 4.65 11.64 6.18
N PHE A 170 3.58 12.21 5.62
CA PHE A 170 2.65 11.44 4.80
C PHE A 170 3.28 11.02 3.47
N LEU A 171 4.08 11.89 2.85
CA LEU A 171 4.78 11.55 1.62
C LEU A 171 5.82 10.45 1.84
N ASP A 172 6.64 10.58 2.88
CA ASP A 172 7.67 9.59 3.21
C ASP A 172 7.07 8.21 3.48
N HIS A 173 5.94 8.17 4.19
CA HIS A 173 5.17 6.94 4.43
C HIS A 173 4.71 6.29 3.11
N GLN A 174 4.05 7.05 2.24
CA GLN A 174 3.57 6.54 0.95
C GLN A 174 4.71 6.09 0.03
N LEU A 175 5.86 6.78 0.05
CA LEU A 175 7.05 6.34 -0.67
C LEU A 175 7.69 5.09 -0.05
N GLY A 176 7.61 4.92 1.27
CA GLY A 176 8.01 3.70 1.97
C GLY A 176 7.17 2.48 1.53
N ILE A 177 5.84 2.64 1.45
CA ILE A 177 4.92 1.63 0.90
C ILE A 177 5.32 1.25 -0.53
N ALA A 178 5.54 2.25 -1.40
CA ALA A 178 5.98 2.01 -2.76
C ALA A 178 7.34 1.30 -2.84
N THR A 179 8.26 1.63 -1.93
CA THR A 179 9.58 0.98 -1.85
C THR A 179 9.44 -0.49 -1.49
N ALA A 180 8.60 -0.83 -0.51
CA ALA A 180 8.34 -2.21 -0.12
C ALA A 180 7.72 -3.02 -1.27
N HIS A 181 6.71 -2.49 -1.95
CA HIS A 181 6.12 -3.14 -3.12
C HIS A 181 7.16 -3.35 -4.25
N VAL A 182 7.96 -2.33 -4.55
CA VAL A 182 9.05 -2.44 -5.56
C VAL A 182 10.03 -3.55 -5.19
N ALA A 183 10.41 -3.67 -3.92
CA ALA A 183 11.32 -4.71 -3.46
C ALA A 183 10.75 -6.13 -3.71
N LEU A 184 9.45 -6.34 -3.49
CA LEU A 184 8.79 -7.61 -3.77
C LEU A 184 8.73 -7.92 -5.28
N VAL A 185 8.42 -6.90 -6.10
CA VAL A 185 8.41 -7.04 -7.57
C VAL A 185 9.80 -7.34 -8.11
N GLU A 186 10.84 -6.69 -7.59
CA GLU A 186 12.23 -6.95 -7.96
C GLU A 186 12.67 -8.35 -7.55
N ALA A 187 12.34 -8.78 -6.32
CA ALA A 187 12.63 -10.14 -5.85
C ALA A 187 11.95 -11.20 -6.73
N SER A 188 10.70 -10.95 -7.11
CA SER A 188 9.97 -11.84 -8.03
C SER A 188 10.61 -11.90 -9.41
N ARG A 189 11.01 -10.75 -9.97
CA ARG A 189 11.71 -10.68 -11.26
C ARG A 189 13.05 -11.41 -11.24
N HIS A 190 13.76 -11.41 -10.12
CA HIS A 190 15.02 -12.12 -9.95
C HIS A 190 14.85 -13.60 -9.58
N GLY A 191 13.61 -14.12 -9.53
CA GLY A 191 13.33 -15.52 -9.22
C GLY A 191 13.60 -15.92 -7.77
N GLN A 192 13.70 -14.94 -6.86
CA GLN A 192 13.91 -15.20 -5.43
C GLN A 192 12.63 -15.70 -4.75
N LEU A 193 11.48 -15.28 -5.27
CA LEU A 193 10.14 -15.74 -4.89
C LEU A 193 9.19 -15.54 -6.08
N GLU A 194 7.97 -16.04 -6.01
CA GLU A 194 6.89 -15.64 -6.90
C GLU A 194 5.95 -14.70 -6.14
N LEU A 195 5.72 -13.49 -6.68
CA LEU A 195 4.75 -12.56 -6.12
C LEU A 195 3.39 -12.80 -6.77
N LEU A 196 2.49 -13.48 -6.06
CA LEU A 196 1.16 -13.84 -6.54
C LEU A 196 0.20 -12.66 -6.45
N LYS A 197 0.31 -11.88 -5.37
CA LYS A 197 -0.57 -10.74 -5.10
C LYS A 197 0.12 -9.68 -4.24
N CYS A 198 -0.19 -8.42 -4.49
CA CYS A 198 0.21 -7.30 -3.66
C CYS A 198 -0.88 -6.22 -3.70
N ASP A 199 -1.69 -6.14 -2.65
CA ASP A 199 -2.71 -5.10 -2.48
C ASP A 199 -2.11 -3.95 -1.65
N ILE A 200 -2.30 -2.71 -2.10
CA ILE A 200 -1.90 -1.49 -1.36
C ILE A 200 -3.14 -0.82 -0.79
N GLU A 201 -3.02 -0.13 0.34
CA GLU A 201 -4.14 0.62 0.91
C GLU A 201 -4.82 1.57 -0.11
N PRO A 202 -6.17 1.63 -0.15
CA PRO A 202 -7.12 0.98 0.76
C PRO A 202 -7.55 -0.44 0.33
N VAL A 203 -7.00 -0.99 -0.76
CA VAL A 203 -7.39 -2.34 -1.25
C VAL A 203 -7.01 -3.42 -0.23
N ALA A 204 -5.90 -3.23 0.48
CA ALA A 204 -5.46 -4.11 1.55
C ALA A 204 -6.38 -4.12 2.80
N TRP A 205 -7.33 -3.18 2.91
CA TRP A 205 -8.17 -3.08 4.11
C TRP A 205 -9.13 -4.27 4.23
N ARG A 206 -9.50 -4.61 5.47
CA ARG A 206 -10.42 -5.71 5.79
C ARG A 206 -11.54 -5.23 6.70
N ASP A 207 -12.76 -5.23 6.18
CA ASP A 207 -13.95 -4.98 6.98
C ASP A 207 -14.36 -6.24 7.74
N TYR A 208 -14.70 -6.08 9.02
CA TYR A 208 -15.14 -7.17 9.88
C TYR A 208 -16.11 -6.70 10.96
N VAL A 209 -16.77 -7.67 11.59
CA VAL A 209 -17.68 -7.42 12.72
C VAL A 209 -16.94 -7.78 14.00
N GLY A 210 -16.76 -6.79 14.88
CA GLY A 210 -16.14 -6.97 16.19
C GLY A 210 -17.11 -7.54 17.23
N ILE A 211 -16.59 -7.79 18.43
CA ILE A 211 -17.39 -8.20 19.59
C ILE A 211 -18.50 -7.16 19.84
N GLY A 212 -19.73 -7.63 20.01
CA GLY A 212 -20.89 -6.76 20.19
C GLY A 212 -21.47 -6.17 18.90
N GLY A 213 -21.05 -6.64 17.73
CA GLY A 213 -21.67 -6.28 16.44
C GLY A 213 -21.15 -5.00 15.79
N ALA A 214 -20.11 -4.38 16.36
CA ALA A 214 -19.51 -3.17 15.81
C ALA A 214 -18.85 -3.46 14.44
N ARG A 215 -19.10 -2.60 13.44
CA ARG A 215 -18.42 -2.69 12.15
C ARG A 215 -17.06 -2.02 12.25
N LEU A 216 -16.01 -2.79 12.10
CA LEU A 216 -14.62 -2.36 12.18
C LEU A 216 -13.91 -2.59 10.84
N THR A 217 -12.81 -1.88 10.64
CA THR A 217 -11.96 -2.05 9.47
C THR A 217 -10.51 -2.15 9.94
N LEU A 218 -9.87 -3.28 9.68
CA LEU A 218 -8.42 -3.40 9.75
C LEU A 218 -7.83 -2.70 8.53
N LYS A 219 -6.82 -1.87 8.75
CA LYS A 219 -6.21 -1.04 7.69
C LYS A 219 -4.70 -1.31 7.63
N PRO A 220 -4.26 -2.39 6.97
CA PRO A 220 -2.86 -2.61 6.64
C PRO A 220 -2.42 -1.61 5.57
N ASP A 221 -1.14 -1.22 5.57
CA ASP A 221 -0.54 -0.50 4.46
C ASP A 221 -0.50 -1.37 3.18
N LEU A 222 -0.14 -2.64 3.35
CA LEU A 222 0.07 -3.64 2.29
C LEU A 222 -0.48 -5.01 2.70
N TYR A 223 -0.92 -5.78 1.72
CA TYR A 223 -1.16 -7.21 1.83
C TYR A 223 -0.47 -7.94 0.67
N ALA A 224 0.34 -8.94 0.95
CA ALA A 224 1.07 -9.69 -0.07
C ALA A 224 0.85 -11.19 0.06
N GLU A 225 0.80 -11.87 -1.09
CA GLU A 225 0.84 -13.33 -1.20
C GLU A 225 2.03 -13.72 -2.07
N THR A 226 2.85 -14.63 -1.58
CA THR A 226 4.06 -15.11 -2.25
C THR A 226 4.14 -16.62 -2.25
N ALA A 227 4.83 -17.19 -3.24
CA ALA A 227 5.15 -18.62 -3.27
C ALA A 227 6.67 -18.83 -3.39
N TYR A 228 7.19 -19.78 -2.62
CA TYR A 228 8.60 -20.18 -2.68
C TYR A 228 8.79 -21.70 -2.53
N PRO A 229 9.59 -22.35 -3.40
CA PRO A 229 10.19 -21.79 -4.63
C PRO A 229 9.13 -21.32 -5.64
N PRO A 230 9.48 -20.49 -6.64
CA PRO A 230 8.53 -20.07 -7.68
C PRO A 230 7.81 -21.26 -8.33
N GLY A 231 6.50 -21.15 -8.55
CA GLY A 231 5.64 -22.24 -9.01
C GLY A 231 5.22 -23.23 -7.92
N SER A 232 5.55 -22.96 -6.66
CA SER A 232 5.07 -23.74 -5.51
C SER A 232 3.55 -23.67 -5.41
N GLU A 233 2.93 -24.81 -5.11
CA GLU A 233 1.51 -24.85 -4.75
C GLU A 233 1.26 -24.20 -3.40
N TYR A 234 2.30 -23.98 -2.59
CA TYR A 234 2.19 -23.36 -1.28
C TYR A 234 2.33 -21.84 -1.33
N VAL A 235 1.37 -21.14 -0.73
CA VAL A 235 1.31 -19.68 -0.61
C VAL A 235 1.53 -19.25 0.83
N ASP A 236 2.41 -18.25 1.00
CA ASP A 236 2.62 -17.50 2.22
C ASP A 236 1.96 -16.13 2.08
N ALA A 237 1.23 -15.69 3.11
CA ALA A 237 0.53 -14.41 3.11
C ALA A 237 1.00 -13.51 4.25
N ALA A 238 1.10 -12.20 3.99
CA ALA A 238 1.47 -11.21 4.99
C ALA A 238 0.66 -9.93 4.88
N PHE A 239 0.19 -9.43 6.02
CA PHE A 239 -0.09 -8.01 6.22
C PHE A 239 1.22 -7.29 6.54
N ILE A 240 1.51 -6.20 5.85
CA ILE A 240 2.77 -5.46 6.00
C ILE A 240 2.44 -4.03 6.41
N GLU A 241 3.08 -3.56 7.47
CA GLU A 241 3.01 -2.20 7.98
C GLU A 241 4.37 -1.52 7.83
N ILE A 242 4.38 -0.29 7.32
CA ILE A 242 5.59 0.50 7.10
C ILE A 242 5.70 1.57 8.19
N ASP A 243 6.73 1.53 9.04
CA ASP A 243 7.00 2.62 9.99
C ASP A 243 8.28 3.37 9.61
N MET A 244 8.11 4.65 9.28
CA MET A 244 9.23 5.56 8.98
C MET A 244 9.96 6.07 10.23
N GLY A 245 9.69 5.49 11.40
CA GLY A 245 10.33 5.84 12.67
C GLY A 245 9.73 7.07 13.35
N THR A 246 8.55 7.52 12.90
CA THR A 246 7.88 8.73 13.38
C THR A 246 6.79 8.44 14.40
N GLU A 247 6.29 7.21 14.46
CA GLU A 247 5.27 6.81 15.43
C GLU A 247 5.84 6.43 16.79
N SER A 248 5.05 6.57 17.84
CA SER A 248 5.46 6.11 19.18
C SER A 248 5.22 4.60 19.32
N ILE A 249 6.04 3.91 20.11
CA ILE A 249 5.86 2.47 20.37
C ILE A 249 4.43 2.14 20.89
N PRO A 250 3.80 2.93 21.79
CA PRO A 250 2.41 2.71 22.18
C PRO A 250 1.41 2.78 21.01
N THR A 251 1.71 3.57 19.98
CA THR A 251 0.88 3.65 18.77
C THR A 251 0.96 2.39 17.94
N LEU A 252 2.18 1.86 17.76
CA LEU A 252 2.40 0.58 17.08
C LEU A 252 1.76 -0.58 17.85
N ILE A 253 1.85 -0.59 19.18
CA ILE A 253 1.20 -1.62 20.03
C ILE A 253 -0.32 -1.57 19.92
N ARG A 254 -0.93 -0.38 19.87
CA ARG A 254 -2.37 -0.26 19.62
C ARG A 254 -2.76 -0.89 18.29
N LYS A 255 -1.95 -0.70 17.25
CA LYS A 255 -2.16 -1.34 15.94
C LYS A 255 -1.98 -2.86 16.01
N CYS A 256 -1.02 -3.36 16.78
CA CYS A 256 -0.88 -4.79 17.05
C CYS A 256 -2.15 -5.37 17.72
N HIS A 257 -2.80 -4.63 18.62
CA HIS A 257 -4.09 -5.05 19.18
C HIS A 257 -5.22 -5.05 18.14
N GLU A 258 -5.21 -4.18 17.13
CA GLU A 258 -6.18 -4.25 16.02
C GLU A 258 -6.02 -5.56 15.24
N TYR A 259 -4.79 -5.99 14.96
CA TYR A 259 -4.50 -7.27 14.32
C TYR A 259 -4.92 -8.46 15.19
N GLU A 260 -4.58 -8.47 16.48
CA GLU A 260 -5.01 -9.53 17.41
C GLU A 260 -6.55 -9.59 17.50
N ALA A 261 -7.22 -8.44 17.56
CA ALA A 261 -8.68 -8.39 17.56
C ALA A 261 -9.27 -8.94 16.27
N TYR A 262 -8.67 -8.64 15.11
CA TYR A 262 -9.08 -9.17 13.82
C TYR A 262 -8.86 -10.68 13.73
N TRP A 263 -7.67 -11.16 14.11
CA TRP A 263 -7.33 -12.59 14.17
C TRP A 263 -8.36 -13.38 14.99
N ARG A 264 -8.79 -12.84 16.14
CA ARG A 264 -9.76 -13.50 17.03
C ARG A 264 -11.15 -13.67 16.43
N GLN A 265 -11.53 -12.88 15.43
CA GLN A 265 -12.82 -13.02 14.78
C GLN A 265 -12.89 -14.22 13.82
N GLY A 266 -11.75 -14.75 13.38
CA GLY A 266 -11.72 -15.86 12.41
C GLY A 266 -12.08 -15.48 10.97
N ALA A 267 -12.46 -14.22 10.70
CA ALA A 267 -13.00 -13.79 9.41
C ALA A 267 -11.99 -13.87 8.25
N GLU A 268 -10.69 -13.79 8.52
CA GLU A 268 -9.64 -13.98 7.52
C GLU A 268 -9.40 -15.48 7.30
N GLN A 269 -9.38 -16.26 8.37
CA GLN A 269 -9.18 -17.70 8.36
C GLN A 269 -10.33 -18.43 7.66
N GLU A 270 -11.57 -17.96 7.79
CA GLU A 270 -12.72 -18.48 7.03
C GLU A 270 -12.55 -18.30 5.51
N LYS A 271 -11.85 -17.24 5.08
CA LYS A 271 -11.59 -16.96 3.66
C LYS A 271 -10.37 -17.70 3.12
N ASN A 272 -9.39 -17.95 3.98
CA ASN A 272 -8.06 -18.48 3.61
C ASN A 272 -7.79 -19.84 4.26
N GLU A 273 -8.77 -20.75 4.22
CA GLU A 273 -8.64 -22.16 4.64
C GLU A 273 -8.02 -22.39 6.05
N GLY A 274 -8.29 -21.49 6.99
CA GLY A 274 -7.86 -21.60 8.38
C GLY A 274 -6.57 -20.85 8.71
N VAL A 275 -5.88 -20.26 7.74
CA VAL A 275 -4.57 -19.60 7.96
C VAL A 275 -4.73 -18.09 8.04
N PHE A 276 -4.05 -17.49 9.02
CA PHE A 276 -3.98 -16.04 9.16
C PHE A 276 -2.64 -15.52 8.62
N PRO A 277 -2.64 -14.45 7.79
CA PRO A 277 -1.40 -13.84 7.29
C PRO A 277 -0.50 -13.34 8.42
N LEU A 278 0.83 -13.48 8.27
CA LEU A 278 1.78 -12.86 9.20
C LEU A 278 1.61 -11.34 9.23
N VAL A 279 1.92 -10.72 10.37
CA VAL A 279 1.93 -9.26 10.51
C VAL A 279 3.37 -8.77 10.54
N VAL A 280 3.83 -8.18 9.44
CA VAL A 280 5.21 -7.74 9.25
C VAL A 280 5.30 -6.23 9.49
N TRP A 281 6.05 -5.84 10.51
CA TRP A 281 6.47 -4.46 10.74
C TRP A 281 7.81 -4.20 10.08
N SER A 282 7.81 -3.46 8.96
CA SER A 282 9.02 -2.94 8.32
C SER A 282 9.35 -1.57 8.90
N ILE A 283 10.32 -1.52 9.80
CA ILE A 283 10.64 -0.32 10.57
C ILE A 283 12.00 0.24 10.16
N THR A 284 11.99 1.52 9.78
CA THR A 284 13.18 2.33 9.59
C THR A 284 13.17 3.55 10.51
N ALA A 285 14.25 4.32 10.50
CA ALA A 285 14.35 5.61 11.17
C ALA A 285 15.45 6.44 10.51
N GLU A 286 15.57 7.69 10.96
CA GLU A 286 16.61 8.63 10.53
C GLU A 286 18.05 8.07 10.56
N THR A 287 18.36 7.18 11.52
CA THR A 287 19.67 6.52 11.60
C THR A 287 19.52 5.01 11.81
N PRO A 288 20.47 4.19 11.33
CA PRO A 288 20.43 2.73 11.52
C PRO A 288 20.32 2.31 12.99
N SER A 289 21.09 2.92 13.89
CA SER A 289 21.05 2.61 15.33
C SER A 289 19.73 3.04 16.01
N LYS A 290 19.04 4.06 15.47
CA LYS A 290 17.69 4.42 15.95
C LYS A 290 16.66 3.41 15.44
N ALA A 291 16.79 2.97 14.19
CA ALA A 291 15.91 1.97 13.60
C ALA A 291 16.01 0.63 14.35
N GLU A 292 17.23 0.16 14.63
CA GLU A 292 17.49 -1.05 15.42
C GLU A 292 16.88 -0.97 16.82
N ARG A 293 17.18 0.09 17.58
CA ARG A 293 16.60 0.30 18.91
C ARG A 293 15.07 0.34 18.91
N ARG A 294 14.46 0.86 17.84
CA ARG A 294 12.99 0.89 17.69
C ARG A 294 12.42 -0.48 17.42
N ARG A 295 13.04 -1.27 16.53
CA ARG A 295 12.63 -2.67 16.29
C ARG A 295 12.70 -3.49 17.56
N ASP A 296 13.81 -3.39 18.31
CA ASP A 296 13.97 -4.05 19.61
C ASP A 296 12.94 -3.59 20.64
N ALA A 297 12.66 -2.28 20.69
CA ALA A 297 11.69 -1.72 21.62
C ALA A 297 10.27 -2.20 21.31
N LEU A 298 9.89 -2.31 20.04
CA LEU A 298 8.61 -2.87 19.64
C LEU A 298 8.55 -4.37 19.98
N GLY A 299 9.58 -5.15 19.64
CA GLY A 299 9.65 -6.58 19.95
C GLY A 299 9.45 -6.84 21.44
N ARG A 300 10.25 -6.17 22.29
CA ARG A 300 10.09 -6.27 23.76
C ARG A 300 8.72 -5.82 24.26
N ALA A 301 8.08 -4.87 23.60
CA ALA A 301 6.75 -4.40 24.00
C ALA A 301 5.67 -5.44 23.64
N ILE A 302 5.79 -6.10 22.48
CA ILE A 302 4.91 -7.21 22.08
C ILE A 302 5.10 -8.39 23.03
N ASP A 303 6.34 -8.81 23.31
CA ASP A 303 6.64 -9.94 24.20
C ASP A 303 6.11 -9.75 25.63
N LYS A 304 6.09 -8.51 26.12
CA LYS A 304 5.60 -8.16 27.46
C LYS A 304 4.09 -8.07 27.54
N ASP A 305 3.40 -7.83 26.42
CA ASP A 305 1.95 -7.68 26.41
C ASP A 305 1.26 -9.05 26.32
N ARG A 306 0.72 -9.51 27.45
CA ARG A 306 0.06 -10.82 27.57
C ARG A 306 -1.22 -10.97 26.73
N ARG A 307 -1.70 -9.89 26.09
CA ARG A 307 -2.87 -9.93 25.22
C ARG A 307 -2.50 -10.15 23.76
N LEU A 308 -1.22 -9.99 23.40
CA LEU A 308 -0.70 -10.21 22.06
C LEU A 308 -0.08 -11.60 21.95
N ARG A 309 -0.14 -12.18 20.75
CA ARG A 309 0.60 -13.38 20.37
C ARG A 309 1.86 -12.95 19.62
N PRO A 310 3.06 -13.04 20.21
CA PRO A 310 4.29 -12.64 19.54
C PRO A 310 4.49 -13.35 18.20
N GLU A 311 4.00 -14.58 18.06
CA GLU A 311 4.17 -15.42 16.88
C GLU A 311 3.48 -14.85 15.63
N LEU A 312 2.45 -14.01 15.79
CA LEU A 312 1.79 -13.32 14.69
C LEU A 312 2.67 -12.24 14.05
N PHE A 313 3.65 -11.73 14.78
CA PHE A 313 4.39 -10.53 14.39
C PHE A 313 5.81 -10.88 13.93
N ARG A 314 6.28 -10.20 12.89
CA ARG A 314 7.69 -10.15 12.49
C ARG A 314 8.10 -8.69 12.40
N ILE A 315 9.23 -8.34 13.00
CA ILE A 315 9.74 -6.96 13.02
C ILE A 315 11.08 -6.95 12.32
N ILE A 316 11.17 -6.23 11.21
CA ILE A 316 12.29 -6.32 10.29
C ILE A 316 12.78 -4.93 9.85
N ALA A 317 14.02 -4.88 9.37
CA ALA A 317 14.47 -3.78 8.53
C ALA A 317 13.86 -3.90 7.13
N PRO A 318 13.65 -2.79 6.40
CA PRO A 318 13.02 -2.83 5.07
C PRO A 318 13.69 -3.77 4.07
N GLU A 319 15.02 -3.89 4.13
CA GLU A 319 15.82 -4.69 3.20
C GLU A 319 15.63 -6.20 3.40
N GLN A 320 15.12 -6.62 4.56
CA GLN A 320 14.89 -8.02 4.91
C GLN A 320 13.52 -8.51 4.43
N LEU A 321 12.64 -7.63 3.93
CA LEU A 321 11.27 -7.99 3.56
C LEU A 321 11.22 -9.10 2.49
N PRO A 322 11.97 -9.03 1.38
CA PRO A 322 11.96 -10.11 0.39
C PRO A 322 12.45 -11.46 0.97
N GLU A 323 13.49 -11.42 1.80
CA GLU A 323 14.05 -12.64 2.41
C GLU A 323 13.08 -13.29 3.39
N LEU A 324 12.36 -12.49 4.19
CA LEU A 324 11.32 -12.99 5.09
C LEU A 324 10.24 -13.75 4.33
N LEU A 325 9.74 -13.16 3.23
CA LEU A 325 8.66 -13.77 2.44
C LEU A 325 9.15 -14.96 1.61
N GLN A 326 10.43 -15.00 1.25
CA GLN A 326 11.05 -16.19 0.65
C GLN A 326 11.09 -17.38 1.63
N LYS A 327 11.32 -17.12 2.92
CA LYS A 327 11.44 -18.15 3.96
C LYS A 327 10.10 -18.50 4.63
N GLY A 328 8.97 -18.02 4.11
CA GLY A 328 7.65 -18.26 4.70
C GLY A 328 7.49 -17.66 6.10
N GLY A 329 8.18 -16.55 6.40
CA GLY A 329 8.08 -15.89 7.69
C GLY A 329 9.13 -16.25 8.73
N GLU A 330 10.12 -17.07 8.39
CA GLU A 330 11.25 -17.38 9.26
C GLU A 330 12.45 -16.45 8.94
N LEU A 331 12.91 -15.67 9.92
CA LEU A 331 14.14 -14.86 9.83
C LEU A 331 15.02 -15.04 11.06
#